data_AF-A0A933KDF0-F1
#
_entry.id   AF-A0A933KDF0-F1
#
_cell.length_a   1.000
_cell.length_b   1.000
_cell.length_c   1.000
_cell.angle_alpha   90.00
_cell.angle_beta   90.00
_cell.angle_gamma   90.00
#
_symmetry.space_group_name_H-M   'P 1'
#
loop_
_entity.id
_entity.type
_entity.pdbx_description
1 polymer ?
#
loop_
_entity_poly.entity_id
_entity_poly.type
_entity_poly.pdbx_seq_one_letter_code
_entity_poly.pdbx_strand_id
1 'polypeptide(L)'
;MAPKSITSSSVALAGLLTLLLAPSAGGEPREEFLTLRQAGRAYEGAPPTIPHWFDPMDARACLKCHQTGLDVGYARPAPITPHATWEACQQCHVPRASEDQEDIPNSLAGLGLTRGAHRQYPGAPPVVPHSLFGRENCVSCHGGPGTPSAIRTSHPERANCLQCHALDAKRQVQ
;
A
#
# COMPACT_ATOMS: atom_id res chain seq x y z
N MET A 1 -6.96 72.30 -43.51
CA MET A 1 -5.79 71.52 -43.98
C MET A 1 -4.86 71.27 -42.79
N ALA A 2 -4.48 70.00 -42.58
CA ALA A 2 -3.48 69.42 -41.65
C ALA A 2 -3.70 69.54 -40.12
N PRO A 3 -3.20 68.59 -39.31
CA PRO A 3 -3.08 67.14 -39.54
C PRO A 3 -3.64 66.27 -38.38
N LYS A 4 -3.84 64.98 -38.70
CA LYS A 4 -4.35 63.90 -37.84
C LYS A 4 -3.34 63.52 -36.74
N SER A 5 -3.82 63.30 -35.51
CA SER A 5 -3.08 62.60 -34.46
C SER A 5 -3.63 61.17 -34.29
N ILE A 6 -2.71 60.22 -34.35
CA ILE A 6 -2.92 58.78 -34.19
C ILE A 6 -2.65 58.48 -32.72
N THR A 7 -3.66 58.00 -31.99
CA THR A 7 -3.48 57.52 -30.61
C THR A 7 -3.35 56.00 -30.61
N SER A 8 -2.16 55.52 -30.26
CA SER A 8 -1.86 54.10 -30.03
C SER A 8 -2.42 53.65 -28.68
N SER A 9 -3.35 52.70 -28.69
CA SER A 9 -3.86 52.07 -27.46
C SER A 9 -2.92 50.93 -27.05
N SER A 10 -2.22 51.13 -25.95
CA SER A 10 -1.41 50.11 -25.28
C SER A 10 -2.31 49.05 -24.64
N VAL A 11 -2.21 47.81 -25.12
CA VAL A 11 -2.83 46.64 -24.48
C VAL A 11 -1.95 46.22 -23.29
N ALA A 12 -2.42 46.49 -22.09
CA ALA A 12 -1.82 45.98 -20.86
C ALA A 12 -2.23 44.51 -20.66
N LEU A 13 -1.31 43.59 -20.88
CA LEU A 13 -1.49 42.17 -20.57
C LEU A 13 -1.32 41.98 -19.06
N ALA A 14 -2.43 41.98 -18.32
CA ALA A 14 -2.45 41.61 -16.91
C ALA A 14 -2.22 40.09 -16.79
N GLY A 15 -0.99 39.69 -16.44
CA GLY A 15 -0.65 38.30 -16.12
C GLY A 15 -1.32 37.88 -14.81
N LEU A 16 -2.36 37.04 -14.90
CA LEU A 16 -2.86 36.28 -13.75
C LEU A 16 -1.83 35.22 -13.36
N LEU A 17 -1.04 35.51 -12.32
CA LEU A 17 -0.24 34.50 -11.62
C LEU A 17 -1.18 33.66 -10.76
N THR A 18 -1.77 32.63 -11.37
CA THR A 18 -2.54 31.62 -10.64
C THR A 18 -1.56 30.81 -9.80
N LEU A 19 -1.52 31.08 -8.50
CA LEU A 19 -0.79 30.27 -7.53
C LEU A 19 -1.44 28.88 -7.51
N LEU A 20 -0.84 27.93 -8.22
CA LEU A 20 -1.19 26.52 -8.17
C LEU A 20 -0.93 26.01 -6.74
N LEU A 21 -1.95 26.00 -5.90
CA LEU A 21 -1.98 25.12 -4.74
C LEU A 21 -1.91 23.69 -5.28
N ALA A 22 -0.74 23.06 -5.14
CA ALA A 22 -0.62 21.63 -5.37
C ALA A 22 -1.57 20.92 -4.39
N PRO A 23 -2.47 20.04 -4.85
CA PRO A 23 -3.28 19.24 -3.95
C PRO A 23 -2.34 18.39 -3.10
N SER A 24 -2.57 18.40 -1.78
CA SER A 24 -1.84 17.53 -0.85
C SER A 24 -2.09 16.08 -1.25
N ALA A 25 -1.11 15.45 -1.87
CA ALA A 25 -1.21 14.07 -2.30
C ALA A 25 -1.18 13.13 -1.09
N GLY A 26 -2.35 12.66 -0.64
CA GLY A 26 -2.46 11.32 -0.05
C GLY A 26 -3.08 11.16 1.34
N GLY A 27 -4.28 11.69 1.57
CA GLY A 27 -5.09 11.35 2.76
C GLY A 27 -6.04 10.16 2.51
N GLU A 28 -7.01 10.34 1.63
CA GLU A 28 -8.17 9.44 1.47
C GLU A 28 -7.85 8.03 0.93
N PRO A 29 -7.16 7.84 -0.22
CA PRO A 29 -6.97 6.49 -0.79
C PRO A 29 -6.01 5.61 0.02
N ARG A 30 -5.16 6.21 0.88
CA ARG A 30 -4.20 5.46 1.69
C ARG A 30 -4.87 4.88 2.94
N GLU A 31 -5.59 5.70 3.70
CA GLU A 31 -6.25 5.21 4.93
C GLU A 31 -7.37 4.21 4.61
N GLU A 32 -8.10 4.40 3.51
CA GLU A 32 -9.06 3.42 3.02
C GLU A 32 -8.37 2.08 2.68
N PHE A 33 -7.25 2.12 1.94
CA PHE A 33 -6.48 0.92 1.62
C PHE A 33 -5.97 0.21 2.88
N LEU A 34 -5.46 0.96 3.86
CA LEU A 34 -4.99 0.41 5.13
C LEU A 34 -6.13 -0.24 5.92
N THR A 35 -7.30 0.40 5.96
CA THR A 35 -8.51 -0.12 6.62
C THR A 35 -8.97 -1.43 5.97
N LEU A 36 -9.05 -1.47 4.64
CA LEU A 36 -9.40 -2.68 3.90
C LEU A 36 -8.39 -3.81 4.12
N ARG A 37 -7.10 -3.48 4.20
CA ARG A 37 -6.05 -4.48 4.49
C ARG A 37 -6.16 -5.03 5.90
N GLN A 38 -6.55 -4.19 6.87
CA GLN A 38 -6.75 -4.59 8.26
C GLN A 38 -8.02 -5.44 8.44
N ALA A 39 -9.10 -5.14 7.73
CA ALA A 39 -10.39 -5.84 7.84
C ALA A 39 -10.32 -7.34 7.47
N GLY A 40 -9.27 -7.76 6.77
CA GLY A 40 -9.01 -9.17 6.45
C GLY A 40 -8.06 -9.87 7.43
N ARG A 41 -7.67 -9.26 8.54
CA ARG A 41 -6.63 -9.75 9.47
C ARG A 41 -7.07 -9.61 10.92
N ALA A 42 -6.64 -10.55 11.77
CA ALA A 42 -6.87 -10.46 13.20
C ALA A 42 -6.02 -9.36 13.88
N TYR A 43 -4.83 -9.09 13.37
CA TYR A 43 -3.91 -8.06 13.86
C TYR A 43 -2.89 -7.67 12.78
N GLU A 44 -2.15 -6.59 13.01
CA GLU A 44 -1.09 -6.16 12.09
C GLU A 44 -0.01 -7.24 11.98
N GLY A 45 0.14 -7.75 10.75
CA GLY A 45 1.08 -8.82 10.44
C GLY A 45 0.50 -10.23 10.43
N ALA A 46 -0.72 -10.44 10.94
CA ALA A 46 -1.43 -11.71 10.81
C ALA A 46 -1.68 -12.06 9.33
N PRO A 47 -1.66 -13.33 8.92
CA PRO A 47 -2.06 -13.73 7.56
C PRO A 47 -3.47 -13.23 7.24
N PRO A 48 -3.74 -12.74 6.01
CA PRO A 48 -5.07 -12.37 5.59
C PRO A 48 -5.95 -13.61 5.40
N THR A 49 -7.24 -13.49 5.74
CA THR A 49 -8.26 -14.50 5.41
C THR A 49 -8.50 -14.55 3.90
N ILE A 50 -8.91 -15.71 3.39
CA ILE A 50 -9.28 -15.92 1.98
C ILE A 50 -10.74 -15.48 1.79
N PRO A 51 -11.04 -14.40 1.05
CA PRO A 51 -12.39 -13.86 0.92
C PRO A 51 -13.20 -14.48 -0.24
N HIS A 52 -12.64 -15.48 -0.91
CA HIS A 52 -13.22 -16.12 -2.08
C HIS A 52 -13.04 -17.63 -2.00
N TRP A 53 -13.78 -18.34 -2.84
CA TRP A 53 -13.63 -19.78 -2.99
C TRP A 53 -12.31 -20.15 -3.67
N PHE A 54 -11.81 -21.34 -3.38
CA PHE A 54 -10.67 -21.97 -4.05
C PHE A 54 -10.86 -23.49 -3.99
N ASP A 55 -10.16 -24.21 -4.87
CA ASP A 55 -10.09 -25.67 -4.80
C ASP A 55 -9.09 -26.07 -3.69
N PRO A 56 -9.55 -26.68 -2.57
CA PRO A 56 -8.67 -27.03 -1.47
C PRO A 56 -7.68 -28.13 -1.81
N MET A 57 -7.90 -28.88 -2.90
CA MET A 57 -7.03 -29.98 -3.33
C MET A 57 -5.83 -29.51 -4.16
N ASP A 58 -5.88 -28.31 -4.74
CA ASP A 58 -4.77 -27.72 -5.50
C ASP A 58 -4.12 -26.58 -4.68
N ALA A 59 -3.17 -26.93 -3.81
CA ALA A 59 -2.43 -25.95 -3.00
C ALA A 59 -1.71 -24.87 -3.84
N ARG A 60 -1.36 -25.17 -5.10
CA ARG A 60 -0.68 -24.24 -6.01
C ARG A 60 -1.66 -23.41 -6.83
N ALA A 61 -2.98 -23.65 -6.75
CA ALA A 61 -3.99 -22.86 -7.45
C ALA A 61 -3.90 -21.37 -7.10
N CYS A 62 -3.55 -21.05 -5.85
CA CYS A 62 -3.42 -19.67 -5.38
C CYS A 62 -2.41 -18.87 -6.23
N LEU A 63 -1.30 -19.49 -6.64
CA LEU A 63 -0.23 -18.81 -7.37
C LEU A 63 -0.64 -18.38 -8.78
N LYS A 64 -1.68 -18.99 -9.37
CA LYS A 64 -2.21 -18.61 -10.69
C LYS A 64 -2.63 -17.14 -10.74
N CYS A 65 -3.09 -16.59 -9.60
CA CYS A 65 -3.49 -15.19 -9.48
C CYS A 65 -2.53 -14.38 -8.57
N HIS A 66 -2.10 -14.97 -7.46
CA HIS A 66 -1.34 -14.26 -6.42
C HIS A 66 0.16 -14.16 -6.67
N GLN A 67 0.74 -14.86 -7.66
CA GLN A 67 2.17 -14.76 -7.92
C GLN A 67 2.54 -13.39 -8.52
N THR A 68 1.74 -12.90 -9.47
CA THR A 68 1.99 -11.65 -10.21
C THR A 68 0.96 -10.56 -9.92
N GLY A 69 -0.11 -10.89 -9.19
CA GLY A 69 -1.18 -9.97 -8.87
C GLY A 69 -2.13 -9.78 -10.05
N LEU A 70 -2.68 -10.89 -10.53
CA LEU A 70 -3.58 -10.92 -11.68
C LEU A 70 -4.76 -9.99 -11.49
N ASP A 71 -4.97 -9.10 -12.47
CA ASP A 71 -6.17 -8.29 -12.58
C ASP A 71 -7.16 -8.96 -13.54
N VAL A 72 -8.29 -9.38 -12.98
CA VAL A 72 -9.39 -10.03 -13.70
C VAL A 72 -10.58 -9.09 -13.92
N GLY A 73 -10.38 -7.77 -13.78
CA GLY A 73 -11.41 -6.76 -14.03
C GLY A 73 -12.53 -6.73 -12.98
N TYR A 74 -12.30 -7.35 -11.82
CA TYR A 74 -13.17 -7.24 -10.64
C TYR A 74 -12.88 -5.95 -9.87
N ALA A 75 -13.49 -5.79 -8.69
CA ALA A 75 -13.34 -4.61 -7.85
C ALA A 75 -11.87 -4.27 -7.52
N ARG A 76 -10.98 -5.26 -7.40
CA ARG A 76 -9.52 -5.09 -7.25
C ARG A 76 -8.74 -6.29 -7.81
N PRO A 77 -7.48 -6.09 -8.25
CA PRO A 77 -6.60 -7.19 -8.62
C PRO A 77 -6.25 -8.07 -7.43
N ALA A 78 -5.81 -9.31 -7.71
CA ALA A 78 -5.29 -10.20 -6.70
C ALA A 78 -4.04 -9.58 -6.05
N PRO A 79 -3.89 -9.60 -4.71
CA PRO A 79 -2.66 -9.17 -4.07
C PRO A 79 -1.51 -10.11 -4.42
N ILE A 80 -0.32 -9.54 -4.67
CA ILE A 80 0.91 -10.31 -4.85
C ILE A 80 1.28 -10.97 -3.51
N THR A 81 1.66 -12.25 -3.53
CA THR A 81 2.17 -12.93 -2.33
C THR A 81 3.50 -12.30 -1.89
N PRO A 82 3.62 -11.89 -0.61
CA PRO A 82 4.87 -11.33 -0.11
C PRO A 82 5.99 -12.38 0.08
N HIS A 83 5.64 -13.68 0.06
CA HIS A 83 6.50 -14.80 0.46
C HIS A 83 6.30 -16.01 -0.48
N ALA A 84 6.61 -15.82 -1.77
CA ALA A 84 6.24 -16.76 -2.83
C ALA A 84 6.81 -18.19 -2.68
N THR A 85 7.83 -18.41 -1.86
CA THR A 85 8.43 -19.73 -1.63
C THR A 85 7.60 -20.64 -0.73
N TRP A 86 6.57 -20.12 -0.05
CA TRP A 86 5.70 -20.90 0.84
C TRP A 86 4.42 -21.31 0.10
N GLU A 87 4.41 -22.53 -0.42
CA GLU A 87 3.34 -23.02 -1.30
C GLU A 87 2.14 -23.63 -0.54
N ALA A 88 2.32 -23.97 0.73
CA ALA A 88 1.26 -24.50 1.58
C ALA A 88 0.42 -23.36 2.21
N CYS A 89 -0.22 -22.55 1.37
CA CYS A 89 -0.92 -21.32 1.73
C CYS A 89 -1.90 -21.50 2.90
N GLN A 90 -2.63 -22.61 2.91
CA GLN A 90 -3.69 -22.91 3.89
C GLN A 90 -3.17 -23.20 5.31
N GLN A 91 -1.85 -23.35 5.50
CA GLN A 91 -1.28 -23.44 6.85
C GLN A 91 -1.46 -22.14 7.63
N CYS A 92 -1.54 -21.00 6.93
CA CYS A 92 -1.61 -19.67 7.50
C CYS A 92 -2.87 -18.92 7.07
N HIS A 93 -3.29 -19.07 5.82
CA HIS A 93 -4.45 -18.38 5.25
C HIS A 93 -5.71 -19.25 5.40
N VAL A 94 -6.64 -18.80 6.23
CA VAL A 94 -7.92 -19.47 6.46
C VAL A 94 -9.03 -18.82 5.64
N PRO A 95 -10.02 -19.59 5.13
CA PRO A 95 -11.23 -19.03 4.56
C PRO A 95 -11.87 -18.04 5.52
N ARG A 96 -12.42 -16.93 4.99
CA ARG A 96 -13.25 -16.03 5.79
C ARG A 96 -14.47 -16.81 6.28
N ALA A 97 -14.85 -16.60 7.54
CA ALA A 97 -16.07 -17.19 8.11
C ALA A 97 -17.28 -16.85 7.24
N SER A 98 -18.17 -17.82 7.04
CA SER A 98 -19.47 -17.60 6.42
C SER A 98 -20.35 -16.75 7.33
N GLU A 99 -21.34 -16.07 6.75
CA GLU A 99 -22.32 -15.27 7.51
C GLU A 99 -23.09 -16.12 8.53
N ASP A 100 -23.26 -17.43 8.28
CA ASP A 100 -23.95 -18.37 9.17
C ASP A 100 -23.06 -18.93 10.29
N GLN A 101 -21.77 -18.60 10.32
CA GLN A 101 -20.87 -19.11 11.36
C GLN A 101 -21.09 -18.34 12.66
N GLU A 102 -21.30 -19.07 13.76
CA GLU A 102 -21.50 -18.45 15.08
C GLU A 102 -20.23 -17.70 15.52
N ASP A 103 -20.39 -16.42 15.83
CA ASP A 103 -19.34 -15.58 16.40
C ASP A 103 -19.13 -15.93 17.87
N ILE A 104 -18.14 -16.78 18.15
CA ILE A 104 -17.73 -17.08 19.52
C ILE A 104 -16.86 -15.93 20.04
N PRO A 105 -17.31 -15.20 21.08
CA PRO A 105 -16.56 -14.06 21.58
C PRO A 105 -15.22 -14.50 22.17
N ASN A 106 -14.19 -13.69 21.94
CA ASN A 106 -12.87 -13.86 22.54
C ASN A 106 -12.28 -12.49 22.90
N SER A 107 -11.27 -12.49 23.76
CA SER A 107 -10.61 -11.27 24.26
C SER A 107 -9.31 -10.95 23.51
N LEU A 108 -9.15 -11.39 22.26
CA LEU A 108 -7.94 -11.13 21.48
C LEU A 108 -7.82 -9.62 21.19
N ALA A 109 -6.86 -8.97 21.84
CA ALA A 109 -6.43 -7.61 21.51
C ALA A 109 -5.25 -7.70 20.53
N GLY A 110 -5.54 -7.58 19.24
CA GLY A 110 -4.54 -7.60 18.18
C GLY A 110 -3.59 -6.40 18.21
N LEU A 111 -2.38 -6.57 17.66
CA LEU A 111 -1.50 -5.44 17.31
C LEU A 111 -2.19 -4.51 16.31
N GLY A 112 -2.23 -3.22 16.61
CA GLY A 112 -2.79 -2.20 15.71
C GLY A 112 -1.89 -1.90 14.50
N LEU A 113 -2.48 -1.31 13.45
CA LEU A 113 -1.74 -0.86 12.27
C LEU A 113 -0.58 0.07 12.65
N THR A 114 0.60 -0.22 12.11
CA THR A 114 1.71 0.73 12.23
C THR A 114 1.54 1.88 11.23
N ARG A 115 1.57 3.11 11.75
CA ARG A 115 1.55 4.34 10.96
C ARG A 115 2.90 5.04 10.99
N GLY A 116 3.41 5.33 9.81
CA GLY A 116 4.63 6.10 9.61
C GLY A 116 5.91 5.34 9.99
N ALA A 117 7.03 5.85 9.48
CA ALA A 117 8.36 5.37 9.80
C ALA A 117 9.14 6.50 10.46
N HIS A 118 9.77 6.20 11.61
CA HIS A 118 10.66 7.15 12.25
C HIS A 118 12.05 7.11 11.61
N ARG A 119 12.89 8.09 11.95
CA ARG A 119 14.31 8.14 11.55
C ARG A 119 15.15 8.18 12.82
N GLN A 120 16.31 7.54 12.79
CA GLN A 120 17.23 7.56 13.93
C GLN A 120 17.83 8.95 14.17
N TYR A 121 18.11 9.69 13.09
CA TYR A 121 18.60 11.06 13.12
C TYR A 121 18.14 11.83 11.86
N PRO A 122 18.18 13.18 11.87
CA PRO A 122 17.85 13.99 10.70
C PRO A 122 18.69 13.59 9.48
N GLY A 123 18.04 13.26 8.37
CA GLY A 123 18.71 12.79 7.14
C GLY A 123 18.95 11.28 7.06
N ALA A 124 18.86 10.52 8.16
CA ALA A 124 18.92 9.05 8.10
C ALA A 124 17.74 8.50 7.28
N PRO A 125 17.89 7.41 6.51
CA PRO A 125 16.75 6.72 5.92
C PRO A 125 15.68 6.37 6.96
N PRO A 126 14.38 6.41 6.62
CA PRO A 126 13.32 5.96 7.51
C PRO A 126 13.45 4.46 7.77
N VAL A 127 13.18 4.02 9.00
CA VAL A 127 13.18 2.59 9.33
C VAL A 127 11.96 1.87 8.73
N VAL A 128 12.04 0.55 8.54
CA VAL A 128 10.88 -0.27 8.20
C VAL A 128 10.03 -0.44 9.45
N PRO A 129 8.77 0.05 9.46
CA PRO A 129 8.01 0.17 10.71
C PRO A 129 7.18 -1.08 11.03
N HIS A 130 7.40 -2.20 10.35
CA HIS A 130 6.70 -3.46 10.56
C HIS A 130 7.67 -4.63 10.46
N SER A 131 7.25 -5.82 10.94
CA SER A 131 8.05 -7.03 10.76
C SER A 131 8.10 -7.47 9.29
N LEU A 132 9.19 -8.14 8.92
CA LEU A 132 9.41 -8.66 7.57
C LEU A 132 9.04 -10.12 7.38
N PHE A 133 8.82 -10.88 8.47
CA PHE A 133 8.41 -12.28 8.35
C PHE A 133 7.11 -12.38 7.54
N GLY A 134 7.18 -13.08 6.41
CA GLY A 134 6.09 -13.18 5.45
C GLY A 134 5.75 -11.87 4.74
N ARG A 135 6.71 -10.95 4.64
CA ARG A 135 6.62 -9.59 4.07
C ARG A 135 7.92 -9.17 3.36
N GLU A 136 8.68 -10.15 2.89
CA GLU A 136 10.02 -9.96 2.33
C GLU A 136 9.98 -9.29 0.95
N ASN A 137 8.91 -9.55 0.17
CA ASN A 137 8.68 -8.84 -1.08
C ASN A 137 8.01 -7.47 -0.85
N CYS A 138 8.82 -6.43 -0.69
CA CYS A 138 8.38 -5.05 -0.40
C CYS A 138 7.34 -4.54 -1.42
N VAL A 139 7.52 -4.86 -2.71
CA VAL A 139 6.64 -4.33 -3.77
C VAL A 139 5.25 -4.94 -3.74
N SER A 140 5.05 -6.09 -3.09
CA SER A 140 3.72 -6.69 -2.93
C SER A 140 2.70 -5.77 -2.25
N CYS A 141 3.17 -4.87 -1.37
CA CYS A 141 2.33 -3.91 -0.65
C CYS A 141 2.61 -2.44 -1.02
N HIS A 142 3.79 -2.14 -1.58
CA HIS A 142 4.23 -0.76 -1.82
C HIS A 142 4.36 -0.36 -3.30
N GLY A 143 4.08 -1.28 -4.23
CA GLY A 143 4.07 -0.96 -5.66
C GLY A 143 3.31 -1.97 -6.52
N GLY A 144 2.56 -2.89 -5.90
CA GLY A 144 1.82 -3.93 -6.60
C GLY A 144 0.50 -3.41 -7.19
N PRO A 145 -0.10 -4.15 -8.13
CA PRO A 145 -1.41 -3.84 -8.68
C PRO A 145 -2.45 -3.57 -7.58
N GLY A 146 -3.23 -2.51 -7.72
CA GLY A 146 -4.29 -2.16 -6.76
C GLY A 146 -3.80 -1.68 -5.39
N THR A 147 -2.49 -1.43 -5.22
CA THR A 147 -1.93 -0.85 -3.99
C THR A 147 -1.52 0.62 -4.21
N PRO A 148 -1.98 1.56 -3.37
CA PRO A 148 -1.41 2.90 -3.36
C PRO A 148 0.07 2.78 -2.99
N SER A 149 0.97 3.33 -3.81
CA SER A 149 2.40 3.28 -3.50
C SER A 149 2.69 4.07 -2.23
N ALA A 150 2.80 3.33 -1.12
CA ALA A 150 2.99 3.90 0.21
C ALA A 150 4.45 4.25 0.52
N ILE A 151 5.42 3.64 -0.20
CA ILE A 151 6.83 4.03 -0.15
C ILE A 151 7.07 5.04 -1.27
N ARG A 152 7.12 6.33 -0.90
CA ARG A 152 7.67 7.37 -1.78
C ARG A 152 9.17 7.41 -1.54
N THR A 153 9.91 6.73 -2.40
CA THR A 153 11.37 6.78 -2.41
C THR A 153 11.86 7.58 -3.61
N SER A 154 12.95 8.32 -3.45
CA SER A 154 13.61 9.02 -4.57
C SER A 154 14.47 8.08 -5.43
N HIS A 155 14.51 6.80 -5.08
CA HIS A 155 15.37 5.80 -5.71
C HIS A 155 14.69 4.42 -5.80
N PRO A 156 13.55 4.33 -6.51
CA PRO A 156 12.78 3.08 -6.63
C PRO A 156 13.52 1.98 -7.39
N GLU A 157 14.58 2.31 -8.13
CA GLU A 157 15.42 1.38 -8.89
C GLU A 157 16.33 0.49 -8.02
N ARG A 158 16.47 0.79 -6.72
CA ARG A 158 17.35 0.03 -5.84
C ARG A 158 16.72 -1.32 -5.46
N ALA A 159 17.44 -2.40 -5.77
CA ALA A 159 16.98 -3.76 -5.53
C ALA A 159 16.98 -4.20 -4.05
N ASN A 160 17.82 -3.59 -3.21
CA ASN A 160 17.94 -3.97 -1.79
C ASN A 160 17.59 -2.80 -0.86
N CYS A 161 16.32 -2.69 -0.49
CA CYS A 161 15.83 -1.64 0.40
C CYS A 161 16.48 -1.72 1.80
N LEU A 162 16.76 -2.92 2.29
CA LEU A 162 17.25 -3.17 3.65
C LEU A 162 18.72 -2.80 3.85
N GLN A 163 19.45 -2.50 2.77
CA GLN A 163 20.79 -1.94 2.86
C GLN A 163 20.81 -0.62 3.63
N CYS A 164 19.73 0.16 3.54
CA CYS A 164 19.61 1.49 4.14
C CYS A 164 18.42 1.61 5.09
N HIS A 165 17.30 0.96 4.78
CA HIS A 165 16.10 1.00 5.60
C HIS A 165 16.15 -0.12 6.65
N ALA A 166 16.79 0.18 7.77
CA ALA A 166 16.88 -0.74 8.90
C ALA A 166 15.49 -1.03 9.50
N LEU A 167 15.38 -2.17 10.17
CA LEU A 167 14.15 -2.58 10.86
C LEU A 167 13.90 -1.74 12.11
N ASP A 168 12.64 -1.37 12.36
CA ASP A 168 12.24 -0.78 13.64
C ASP A 168 12.37 -1.84 14.75
N ALA A 169 13.37 -1.67 15.61
CA ALA A 169 13.65 -2.59 16.71
C ALA A 169 12.48 -2.76 17.69
N LYS A 170 11.59 -1.76 17.80
CA LYS A 170 10.43 -1.81 18.69
C LYS A 170 9.24 -2.56 18.08
N ARG A 171 9.29 -2.88 16.78
CA ARG A 171 8.17 -3.46 16.02
C ARG A 171 8.51 -4.77 15.32
N GLN A 172 9.60 -5.42 15.74
CA GLN A 172 9.90 -6.78 15.33
C GLN A 172 9.12 -7.76 16.22
N VAL A 173 8.21 -8.51 15.61
CA VAL A 173 7.58 -9.67 16.26
C VAL A 173 8.56 -10.83 16.08
N GLN A 174 9.06 -11.39 17.19
CA GLN A 174 9.84 -12.62 17.23
C GLN A 174 8.92 -13.81 17.42
#